data_AF-A0AAE1FYB5-F1
#
_entry.id   AF-A0AAE1FYB5-F1
#
_cell.length_a   1.000
_cell.length_b   1.000
_cell.length_c   1.000
_cell.angle_alpha   90.00
_cell.angle_beta   90.00
_cell.angle_gamma   90.00
#
_symmetry.space_group_name_H-M   'P 1'
#
loop_
_entity.id
_entity.type
_entity.pdbx_description
1 polymer ?
#
loop_
_entity_poly.entity_id
_entity_poly.type
_entity_poly.pdbx_seq_one_letter_code
_entity_poly.pdbx_strand_id
1 'polypeptide(L)'
;MYVLGDLSHLDTLLLDTDLTLHLLHHSQHGLHIKTDTIKWKNTHTSIKHTLIKDEPHILRQIRGGLLREELVQARSQLYGLRSCLVPLLALRRQTCPRLFFLPDRDLLYLLTRGEESEVCHPYLTRLFPGVARLIRGSEDRIVALVSPQQDTLTLAKPVLAHHGVEDWLGRVESYMRASLRRLILGRHLNTPLNLFSSILPYQMLEVSRRIHWCQQVEEALDPVSSTSPDQTCLLWHLTSGENCRR
;
A
#
# COMPACT_ATOMS: atom_id res chain seq x y z
N MET A 1 41.85 23.51 -29.29
CA MET A 1 41.19 22.39 -28.60
C MET A 1 40.62 22.92 -27.29
N TYR A 2 39.34 23.27 -27.26
CA TYR A 2 38.67 23.54 -25.99
C TYR A 2 38.20 22.20 -25.44
N VAL A 3 38.68 21.85 -24.24
CA VAL A 3 38.25 20.67 -23.50
C VAL A 3 36.75 20.80 -23.30
N LEU A 4 35.98 19.88 -23.90
CA LEU A 4 34.57 19.68 -23.56
C LEU A 4 34.53 19.46 -22.05
N GLY A 5 34.14 20.48 -21.29
CA GLY A 5 33.97 20.36 -19.85
C GLY A 5 33.04 19.21 -19.52
N ASP A 6 33.37 18.47 -18.47
CA ASP A 6 32.73 17.25 -17.99
C ASP A 6 31.21 17.17 -18.28
N LEU A 7 30.87 16.45 -19.35
CA LEU A 7 29.49 16.11 -19.74
C LEU A 7 28.79 15.28 -18.64
N SER A 8 29.56 14.62 -17.77
CA SER A 8 29.06 13.87 -16.60
C SER A 8 28.23 14.75 -15.66
N HIS A 9 28.56 16.03 -15.53
CA HIS A 9 27.78 16.96 -14.72
C HIS A 9 26.43 17.29 -15.36
N LEU A 10 26.37 17.29 -16.69
CA LEU A 10 25.14 17.57 -17.43
C LEU A 10 24.22 16.34 -17.43
N ASP A 11 24.79 15.14 -17.55
CA ASP A 11 24.04 13.88 -17.43
C ASP A 11 23.44 13.69 -16.03
N THR A 12 24.20 13.99 -14.98
CA THR A 12 23.67 13.95 -13.59
C THR A 12 22.59 14.99 -13.36
N LEU A 13 22.74 16.20 -13.92
CA LEU A 13 21.72 17.24 -13.87
C LEU A 13 20.43 16.80 -14.59
N LEU A 14 20.54 16.21 -15.78
CA LEU A 14 19.38 15.74 -16.56
C LEU A 14 18.66 14.58 -15.88
N LEU A 15 19.40 13.60 -15.36
CA LEU A 15 18.84 12.41 -14.71
C LEU A 15 18.05 12.76 -13.43
N ASP A 16 18.58 13.69 -12.62
CA ASP A 16 17.90 14.18 -11.42
C ASP A 16 16.64 14.99 -11.76
N THR A 17 16.69 15.78 -12.85
CA THR A 17 15.53 16.56 -13.31
C THR A 17 14.42 15.70 -13.91
N ASP A 18 14.75 14.64 -14.63
CA ASP A 18 13.75 13.76 -15.27
C ASP A 18 12.97 12.92 -14.25
N LEU A 19 13.66 12.37 -13.24
CA LEU A 19 13.01 11.61 -12.18
C LEU A 19 12.08 12.51 -11.34
N THR A 20 12.52 13.73 -11.04
CA THR A 20 11.69 14.71 -10.33
C THR A 20 10.51 15.15 -11.21
N LEU A 21 10.72 15.48 -12.48
CA LEU A 21 9.65 15.85 -13.40
C LEU A 21 8.58 14.78 -13.59
N HIS A 22 8.96 13.52 -13.75
CA HIS A 22 8.00 12.43 -13.95
C HIS A 22 7.11 12.26 -12.71
N LEU A 23 7.70 12.33 -11.52
CA LEU A 23 6.97 12.25 -10.25
C LEU A 23 6.07 13.45 -10.05
N LEU A 24 6.55 14.61 -10.47
CA LEU A 24 5.88 15.85 -10.20
C LEU A 24 4.77 16.18 -11.20
N HIS A 25 4.93 15.80 -12.47
CA HIS A 25 3.88 15.84 -13.48
C HIS A 25 2.66 15.01 -13.07
N HIS A 26 2.91 13.80 -12.57
CA HIS A 26 1.85 12.98 -11.98
C HIS A 26 1.25 13.66 -10.74
N SER A 27 2.08 14.37 -9.98
CA SER A 27 1.63 15.04 -8.76
C SER A 27 0.72 16.25 -8.95
N GLN A 28 0.90 16.97 -10.06
CA GLN A 28 0.13 18.17 -10.38
C GLN A 28 -1.36 17.88 -10.59
N HIS A 29 -1.69 16.72 -11.18
CA HIS A 29 -3.08 16.34 -11.44
C HIS A 29 -3.80 15.84 -10.18
N GLY A 30 -3.08 15.23 -9.22
CA GLY A 30 -3.69 14.62 -8.04
C GLY A 30 -3.69 15.48 -6.76
N LEU A 31 -2.78 16.45 -6.61
CA LEU A 31 -2.64 17.21 -5.35
C LEU A 31 -3.40 18.55 -5.31
N HIS A 32 -4.08 18.97 -6.39
CA HIS A 32 -4.88 20.21 -6.45
C HIS A 32 -4.21 21.46 -5.83
N ILE A 33 -2.90 21.63 -6.02
CA ILE A 33 -2.14 22.77 -5.46
C ILE A 33 -2.44 24.03 -6.29
N LYS A 34 -3.42 24.85 -5.86
CA LYS A 34 -3.94 26.01 -6.62
C LYS A 34 -2.95 27.18 -6.75
N THR A 35 -1.98 27.32 -5.85
CA THR A 35 -1.09 28.49 -5.78
C THR A 35 0.21 28.31 -6.58
N ASP A 36 0.72 27.09 -6.71
CA ASP A 36 1.99 26.81 -7.39
C ASP A 36 1.83 26.16 -8.77
N THR A 37 0.59 25.93 -9.21
CA THR A 37 0.24 25.31 -10.51
C THR A 37 0.76 26.09 -11.72
N ILE A 38 0.89 27.41 -11.60
CA ILE A 38 1.44 28.28 -12.66
C ILE A 38 2.96 28.12 -12.76
N LYS A 39 3.67 28.11 -11.61
CA LYS A 39 5.12 27.85 -11.58
C LYS A 39 5.42 26.46 -12.15
N TRP A 40 4.61 25.47 -11.77
CA TRP A 40 4.64 24.10 -12.29
C TRP A 40 4.49 24.00 -13.81
N LYS A 41 3.49 24.67 -14.39
CA LYS A 41 3.28 24.64 -15.85
C LYS A 41 4.45 25.27 -16.58
N ASN A 42 4.94 26.41 -16.08
CA ASN A 42 6.04 27.14 -16.70
C ASN A 42 7.35 26.35 -16.67
N THR A 43 7.68 25.72 -15.53
CA THR A 43 8.88 24.86 -15.41
C THR A 43 8.81 23.66 -16.34
N HIS A 44 7.66 22.98 -16.40
CA HIS A 44 7.45 21.82 -17.25
C HIS A 44 7.55 22.18 -18.74
N THR A 45 6.97 23.30 -19.17
CA THR A 45 7.10 23.78 -20.55
C THR A 45 8.53 24.16 -20.89
N SER A 46 9.26 24.81 -19.97
CA SER A 46 10.67 25.13 -20.16
C SER A 46 11.52 23.87 -20.34
N ILE A 47 11.33 22.86 -19.47
CA ILE A 47 12.14 21.64 -19.53
C ILE A 47 11.76 20.77 -20.74
N LYS A 48 10.47 20.68 -21.09
CA LYS A 48 10.04 20.04 -22.33
C LYS A 48 10.62 20.72 -23.57
N HIS A 49 10.64 22.05 -23.61
CA HIS A 49 11.24 22.79 -24.72
C HIS A 49 12.76 22.59 -24.80
N THR A 50 13.44 22.30 -23.69
CA THR A 50 14.87 21.91 -23.70
C THR A 50 15.10 20.45 -24.10
N LEU A 51 14.18 19.53 -23.76
CA LEU A 51 14.31 18.07 -24.02
C LEU A 51 13.80 17.64 -25.40
N ILE A 52 12.76 18.28 -25.95
CA ILE A 52 12.10 17.92 -27.23
C ILE A 52 12.89 18.42 -28.46
N LYS A 53 14.01 19.14 -28.26
CA LYS A 53 14.92 19.49 -29.36
C LYS A 53 15.75 18.27 -29.76
N ASP A 54 15.09 17.30 -30.38
CA ASP A 54 15.71 16.17 -31.05
C ASP A 54 16.62 16.69 -32.18
N GLU A 55 17.86 16.17 -32.23
CA GLU A 55 18.93 16.41 -33.22
C GLU A 55 19.71 17.77 -33.20
N PRO A 56 20.78 17.90 -34.00
CA PRO A 56 22.22 18.01 -33.66
C PRO A 56 22.64 19.36 -33.04
N HIS A 57 21.67 20.22 -32.67
CA HIS A 57 21.86 21.57 -32.14
C HIS A 57 22.22 21.62 -30.65
N ILE A 58 22.07 20.51 -29.92
CA ILE A 58 22.45 20.42 -28.50
C ILE A 58 23.93 20.78 -28.32
N LEU A 59 24.82 20.30 -29.21
CA LEU A 59 26.25 20.63 -29.17
C LEU A 59 26.53 22.13 -29.43
N ARG A 60 25.66 22.82 -30.18
CA ARG A 60 25.75 24.27 -30.44
C ARG A 60 25.28 25.08 -29.23
N GLN A 61 24.25 24.62 -28.53
CA GLN A 61 23.73 25.27 -27.32
C GLN A 61 24.60 25.00 -26.09
N ILE A 62 25.23 23.81 -25.97
CA ILE A 62 26.24 23.51 -24.94
C ILE A 62 27.43 24.47 -25.08
N ARG A 63 27.86 24.78 -26.31
CA ARG A 63 28.94 25.76 -26.57
C ARG A 63 28.55 27.20 -26.18
N GLY A 64 27.27 27.53 -26.14
CA GLY A 64 26.77 28.87 -25.83
C GLY A 64 26.44 29.13 -24.36
N GLY A 65 26.57 28.13 -23.47
CA GLY A 65 26.29 28.28 -22.03
C GLY A 65 24.80 28.41 -21.64
N LEU A 66 23.96 28.89 -22.57
CA LEU A 66 22.51 29.12 -22.37
C LEU A 66 21.76 27.90 -21.84
N LEU A 67 22.03 26.69 -22.38
CA LEU A 67 21.38 25.46 -21.91
C LEU A 67 21.73 25.14 -20.45
N ARG A 68 22.97 25.41 -20.05
CA ARG A 68 23.41 25.20 -18.66
C ARG A 68 22.70 26.15 -17.72
N GLU A 69 22.53 27.41 -18.12
CA GLU A 69 21.81 28.41 -17.32
C GLU A 69 20.32 28.04 -17.18
N GLU A 70 19.67 27.62 -18.27
CA GLU A 70 18.28 27.14 -18.25
C GLU A 70 18.10 25.91 -17.35
N LEU A 71 19.01 24.93 -17.42
CA LEU A 71 18.96 23.74 -16.55
C LEU A 71 19.25 24.08 -15.07
N VAL A 72 20.17 25.00 -14.80
CA VAL A 72 20.44 25.47 -13.43
C VAL A 72 19.22 26.21 -12.87
N GLN A 73 18.53 27.00 -13.68
CA GLN A 73 17.29 27.68 -13.30
C GLN A 73 16.13 26.70 -13.09
N ALA A 74 15.97 25.70 -13.97
CA ALA A 74 14.99 24.64 -13.80
C ALA A 74 15.24 23.85 -12.50
N ARG A 75 16.50 23.52 -12.22
CA ARG A 75 16.90 22.84 -10.98
C ARG A 75 16.57 23.67 -9.73
N SER A 76 16.82 24.98 -9.74
CA SER A 76 16.49 25.82 -8.58
C SER A 76 14.99 25.88 -8.32
N GLN A 77 14.18 25.91 -9.38
CA GLN A 77 12.73 25.84 -9.28
C GLN A 77 12.25 24.48 -8.73
N LEU A 78 12.85 23.37 -9.19
CA LEU A 78 12.57 22.03 -8.67
C LEU A 78 12.94 21.87 -7.19
N TYR A 79 14.05 22.46 -6.74
CA TYR A 79 14.39 22.49 -5.31
C TYR A 79 13.35 23.25 -4.47
N GLY A 80 12.89 24.39 -4.95
CA GLY A 80 11.82 25.15 -4.28
C GLY A 80 10.55 24.32 -4.13
N LEU A 81 10.16 23.62 -5.20
CA LEU A 81 8.99 22.73 -5.21
C LEU A 81 9.15 21.55 -4.26
N ARG A 82 10.34 20.92 -4.25
CA ARG A 82 10.67 19.84 -3.29
C ARG A 82 10.55 20.31 -1.85
N SER A 83 11.03 21.52 -1.54
CA SER A 83 10.92 22.10 -0.19
C SER A 83 9.47 22.29 0.26
N CYS A 84 8.55 22.61 -0.65
CA CYS A 84 7.12 22.72 -0.34
C CYS A 84 6.45 21.35 -0.15
N LEU A 85 6.94 20.30 -0.83
CA LEU A 85 6.37 18.95 -0.74
C LEU A 85 6.75 18.22 0.54
N VAL A 86 7.95 18.43 1.09
CA VAL A 86 8.40 17.79 2.33
C VAL A 86 7.40 17.93 3.49
N PRO A 87 6.96 19.15 3.88
CA PRO A 87 5.99 19.30 4.97
C PRO A 87 4.61 18.73 4.62
N LEU A 88 4.21 18.78 3.35
CA LEU A 88 2.95 18.18 2.88
C LEU A 88 2.97 16.66 3.05
N LEU A 89 4.04 15.99 2.62
CA LEU A 89 4.20 14.54 2.77
C LEU A 89 4.28 14.15 4.26
N ALA A 90 4.92 14.96 5.09
CA ALA A 90 4.96 14.74 6.53
C ALA A 90 3.55 14.79 7.15
N LEU A 91 2.72 15.77 6.76
CA LEU A 91 1.33 15.87 7.19
C LEU A 91 0.51 14.64 6.76
N ARG A 92 0.65 14.21 5.49
CA ARG A 92 -0.05 13.02 4.98
C ARG A 92 0.35 11.73 5.71
N ARG A 93 1.63 11.60 6.06
CA ARG A 93 2.14 10.47 6.87
C ARG A 93 1.61 10.47 8.30
N GLN A 94 1.33 11.64 8.89
CA GLN A 94 0.70 11.71 10.21
C GLN A 94 -0.76 11.24 10.16
N THR A 95 -1.50 11.57 9.10
CA THR A 95 -2.88 11.12 8.91
C THR A 95 -2.96 9.60 8.70
N CYS A 96 -2.04 9.01 7.93
CA CYS A 96 -1.95 7.56 7.74
C CYS A 96 -0.53 7.05 8.04
N PRO A 97 -0.27 6.58 9.28
CA PRO A 97 1.08 6.13 9.68
C PRO A 97 1.66 4.98 8.85
N ARG A 98 0.83 4.21 8.14
CA ARG A 98 1.34 3.15 7.24
C ARG A 98 2.13 3.73 6.07
N LEU A 99 1.91 4.98 5.69
CA LEU A 99 2.64 5.65 4.60
C LEU A 99 4.12 5.90 4.93
N PHE A 100 4.56 5.72 6.18
CA PHE A 100 5.98 5.73 6.54
C PHE A 100 6.77 4.56 5.91
N PHE A 101 6.11 3.46 5.55
CA PHE A 101 6.74 2.32 4.89
C PHE A 101 7.01 2.55 3.40
N LEU A 102 6.57 3.68 2.84
CA LEU A 102 6.79 4.05 1.45
C LEU A 102 7.82 5.19 1.32
N PRO A 103 8.76 5.09 0.36
CA PRO A 103 9.66 6.19 0.04
C PRO A 103 8.86 7.37 -0.55
N ASP A 104 9.39 8.59 -0.43
CA ASP A 104 8.71 9.82 -0.86
C ASP A 104 8.24 9.76 -2.32
N ARG A 105 9.03 9.11 -3.19
CA ARG A 105 8.71 8.85 -4.59
C ARG A 105 7.40 8.08 -4.76
N ASP A 106 7.30 6.94 -4.10
CA ASP A 106 6.15 6.03 -4.18
C ASP A 106 4.93 6.63 -3.50
N LEU A 107 5.16 7.33 -2.39
CA LEU A 107 4.11 8.06 -1.68
C LEU A 107 3.48 9.14 -2.56
N LEU A 108 4.29 9.97 -3.23
CA LEU A 108 3.76 10.97 -4.16
C LEU A 108 2.94 10.33 -5.28
N TYR A 109 3.42 9.22 -5.85
CA TYR A 109 2.67 8.52 -6.88
C TYR A 109 1.33 7.98 -6.36
N LEU A 110 1.33 7.39 -5.17
CA LEU A 110 0.14 6.88 -4.52
C LEU A 110 -0.87 8.00 -4.20
N LEU A 111 -0.41 9.12 -3.64
CA LEU A 111 -1.28 10.27 -3.30
C LEU A 111 -1.95 10.89 -4.52
N THR A 112 -1.39 10.67 -5.70
CA THR A 112 -1.77 11.41 -6.90
C THR A 112 -2.62 10.60 -7.85
N ARG A 113 -2.46 9.27 -7.85
CA ARG A 113 -3.27 8.33 -8.63
C ARG A 113 -4.08 7.34 -7.81
N GLY A 114 -4.04 7.40 -6.49
CA GLY A 114 -4.68 6.37 -5.66
C GLY A 114 -6.19 6.50 -5.46
N GLU A 115 -6.88 7.31 -6.27
CA GLU A 115 -8.31 7.08 -6.54
C GLU A 115 -8.52 5.77 -7.30
N GLU A 116 -7.55 5.38 -8.14
CA GLU A 116 -7.52 4.08 -8.78
C GLU A 116 -6.97 3.03 -7.79
N SER A 117 -7.81 2.14 -7.30
CA SER A 117 -7.37 1.09 -6.36
C SER A 117 -6.32 0.15 -6.96
N GLU A 118 -6.32 0.00 -8.28
CA GLU A 118 -5.36 -0.83 -9.02
C GLU A 118 -3.92 -0.34 -8.87
N VAL A 119 -3.75 0.99 -8.82
CA VAL A 119 -2.44 1.63 -8.64
C VAL A 119 -1.87 1.31 -7.25
N CYS A 120 -2.72 1.01 -6.29
CA CYS A 120 -2.31 0.72 -4.91
C CYS A 120 -1.77 -0.70 -4.75
N HIS A 121 -2.18 -1.66 -5.58
CA HIS A 121 -1.79 -3.07 -5.48
C HIS A 121 -0.28 -3.33 -5.27
N PRO A 122 0.65 -2.75 -6.05
CA PRO A 122 2.09 -2.98 -5.85
C PRO A 122 2.62 -2.40 -4.52
N TYR A 123 1.91 -1.46 -3.91
CA TYR A 123 2.27 -0.85 -2.62
C TYR A 123 1.60 -1.55 -1.44
N LEU A 124 0.48 -2.26 -1.66
CA LEU A 124 -0.30 -2.89 -0.59
C LEU A 124 0.50 -3.93 0.20
N THR A 125 1.35 -4.72 -0.44
CA THR A 125 2.17 -5.71 0.27
C THR A 125 3.16 -5.07 1.26
N ARG A 126 3.61 -3.83 0.97
CA ARG A 126 4.46 -3.04 1.87
C ARG A 126 3.65 -2.35 2.97
N LEU A 127 2.44 -1.87 2.66
CA LEU A 127 1.55 -1.20 3.61
C LEU A 127 0.83 -2.17 4.56
N PHE A 128 0.45 -3.33 4.04
CA PHE A 128 -0.33 -4.40 4.65
C PHE A 128 0.27 -5.76 4.24
N PRO A 129 1.20 -6.31 5.04
CA PRO A 129 1.86 -7.59 4.71
C PRO A 129 0.89 -8.77 4.49
N GLY A 130 -0.29 -8.73 5.11
CA GLY A 130 -1.33 -9.75 4.98
C GLY A 130 -2.30 -9.54 3.81
N VAL A 131 -2.16 -8.48 3.01
CA VAL A 131 -3.06 -8.15 1.90
C VAL A 131 -2.25 -8.05 0.60
N ALA A 132 -2.54 -8.95 -0.33
CA ALA A 132 -1.94 -8.96 -1.66
C ALA A 132 -2.79 -8.16 -2.68
N ARG A 133 -4.12 -8.29 -2.62
CA ARG A 133 -5.05 -7.70 -3.60
C ARG A 133 -6.33 -7.21 -2.95
N LEU A 134 -6.92 -6.16 -3.52
CA LEU A 134 -8.27 -5.70 -3.24
C LEU A 134 -9.23 -6.23 -4.30
N ILE A 135 -10.42 -6.67 -3.90
CA ILE A 135 -11.49 -7.06 -4.83
C ILE A 135 -12.49 -5.93 -4.88
N ARG A 136 -12.77 -5.44 -6.09
CA ARG A 136 -13.82 -4.47 -6.36
C ARG A 136 -15.13 -5.18 -6.69
N GLY A 137 -16.23 -4.68 -6.13
CA GLY A 137 -17.58 -5.10 -6.45
C GLY A 137 -18.24 -4.15 -7.43
N SER A 138 -19.58 -4.16 -7.45
CA SER A 138 -20.38 -3.17 -8.17
C SER A 138 -20.12 -1.76 -7.65
N GLU A 139 -20.27 -0.76 -8.53
CA GLU A 139 -20.08 0.67 -8.19
C GLU A 139 -18.68 1.05 -7.70
N ASP A 140 -17.65 0.35 -8.16
CA ASP A 140 -16.24 0.69 -7.91
C ASP A 140 -15.80 0.59 -6.42
N ARG A 141 -16.61 -0.09 -5.59
CA ARG A 141 -16.36 -0.25 -4.15
C ARG A 141 -15.49 -1.47 -3.86
N ILE A 142 -14.56 -1.34 -2.92
CA ILE A 142 -13.76 -2.43 -2.38
C ILE A 142 -14.63 -3.28 -1.45
N VAL A 143 -14.82 -4.56 -1.80
CA VAL A 143 -15.74 -5.48 -1.08
C VAL A 143 -15.00 -6.59 -0.34
N ALA A 144 -13.81 -6.96 -0.79
CA ALA A 144 -13.04 -8.03 -0.18
C ALA A 144 -11.52 -7.80 -0.33
N LEU A 145 -10.76 -8.49 0.50
CA LEU A 145 -9.30 -8.49 0.54
C LEU A 145 -8.80 -9.91 0.26
N VAL A 146 -7.70 -10.03 -0.47
CA VAL A 146 -7.06 -11.32 -0.77
C VAL A 146 -5.68 -11.34 -0.15
N SER A 147 -5.38 -12.39 0.60
CA SER A 147 -4.07 -12.61 1.20
C SER A 147 -3.06 -13.13 0.18
N PRO A 148 -1.75 -13.07 0.47
CA PRO A 148 -0.73 -13.75 -0.35
C PRO A 148 -0.97 -15.26 -0.52
N GLN A 149 -1.62 -15.89 0.45
CA GLN A 149 -2.00 -17.32 0.45
C GLN A 149 -3.30 -17.60 -0.31
N GLN A 150 -3.86 -16.62 -1.02
CA GLN A 150 -5.14 -16.70 -1.73
C GLN A 150 -6.38 -16.85 -0.83
N ASP A 151 -6.25 -16.56 0.47
CA ASP A 151 -7.42 -16.47 1.35
C ASP A 151 -8.19 -15.19 1.04
N THR A 152 -9.52 -15.29 0.92
CA THR A 152 -10.37 -14.13 0.68
C THR A 152 -11.14 -13.74 1.93
N LEU A 153 -10.96 -12.49 2.38
CA LEU A 153 -11.71 -11.89 3.48
C LEU A 153 -12.74 -10.90 2.93
N THR A 154 -14.02 -11.20 3.10
CA THR A 154 -15.11 -10.26 2.76
C THR A 154 -15.21 -9.17 3.84
N LEU A 155 -15.23 -7.91 3.41
CA LEU A 155 -15.35 -6.77 4.33
C LEU A 155 -16.76 -6.66 4.91
N ALA A 156 -16.84 -6.24 6.17
CA ALA A 156 -18.10 -6.01 6.89
C ALA A 156 -18.93 -4.88 6.25
N LYS A 157 -18.26 -3.92 5.61
CA LYS A 157 -18.86 -2.86 4.82
C LYS A 157 -17.99 -2.59 3.58
N PRO A 158 -18.60 -2.34 2.42
CA PRO A 158 -17.85 -1.96 1.22
C PRO A 158 -17.23 -0.56 1.39
N VAL A 159 -16.02 -0.36 0.86
CA VAL A 159 -15.31 0.92 0.93
C VAL A 159 -15.23 1.56 -0.45
N LEU A 160 -15.63 2.83 -0.53
CA LEU A 160 -15.47 3.64 -1.72
C LEU A 160 -14.07 4.29 -1.72
N ALA A 161 -13.33 4.12 -2.83
CA ALA A 161 -11.98 4.66 -3.03
C ALA A 161 -12.00 6.16 -3.40
N HIS A 162 -12.71 6.97 -2.60
CA HIS A 162 -12.85 8.42 -2.79
C HIS A 162 -12.31 9.20 -1.59
N HIS A 163 -12.05 10.49 -1.83
CA HIS A 163 -11.52 11.46 -0.86
C HIS A 163 -10.05 11.21 -0.47
N GLY A 164 -9.22 10.82 -1.44
CA GLY A 164 -7.79 10.60 -1.22
C GLY A 164 -7.46 9.26 -0.57
N VAL A 165 -6.23 8.80 -0.79
CA VAL A 165 -5.79 7.45 -0.40
C VAL A 165 -5.82 7.23 1.09
N GLU A 166 -5.35 8.20 1.86
CA GLU A 166 -5.25 8.11 3.32
C GLU A 166 -6.58 7.75 3.96
N ASP A 167 -7.65 8.41 3.51
CA ASP A 167 -8.98 8.28 4.08
C ASP A 167 -9.58 6.92 3.77
N TRP A 168 -9.58 6.50 2.50
CA TRP A 168 -10.18 5.22 2.15
C TRP A 168 -9.34 4.03 2.62
N LEU A 169 -8.01 4.16 2.64
CA LEU A 169 -7.11 3.12 3.16
C LEU A 169 -7.30 2.94 4.67
N GLY A 170 -7.50 4.03 5.42
CA GLY A 170 -7.89 4.00 6.82
C GLY A 170 -9.25 3.33 7.06
N ARG A 171 -10.24 3.59 6.18
CA ARG A 171 -11.54 2.89 6.22
C ARG A 171 -11.40 1.39 5.95
N VAL A 172 -10.60 1.00 4.96
CA VAL A 172 -10.31 -0.41 4.66
C VAL A 172 -9.69 -1.10 5.87
N GLU A 173 -8.71 -0.48 6.53
CA GLU A 173 -8.11 -1.04 7.73
C GLU A 173 -9.13 -1.22 8.87
N SER A 174 -9.95 -0.20 9.12
CA SER A 174 -10.99 -0.26 10.15
C SER A 174 -12.00 -1.38 9.89
N TYR A 175 -12.49 -1.49 8.64
CA TYR A 175 -13.45 -2.52 8.26
C TYR A 175 -12.83 -3.91 8.17
N MET A 176 -11.55 -4.03 7.80
CA MET A 176 -10.80 -5.29 7.90
C MET A 176 -10.79 -5.80 9.35
N ARG A 177 -10.42 -4.95 10.31
CA ARG A 177 -10.43 -5.31 11.74
C ARG A 177 -11.83 -5.66 12.25
N ALA A 178 -12.84 -4.90 11.85
CA ALA A 178 -14.24 -5.16 12.21
C ALA A 178 -14.73 -6.51 11.64
N SER A 179 -14.32 -6.85 10.41
CA SER A 179 -14.66 -8.11 9.76
C SER A 179 -14.06 -9.30 10.50
N LEU A 180 -12.77 -9.23 10.83
CA LEU A 180 -12.09 -10.27 11.60
C LEU A 180 -12.73 -10.45 12.99
N ARG A 181 -12.98 -9.36 13.72
CA ARG A 181 -13.66 -9.42 15.03
C ARG A 181 -15.03 -10.08 14.95
N ARG A 182 -15.84 -9.71 13.94
CA ARG A 182 -17.16 -10.30 13.72
C ARG A 182 -17.06 -11.78 13.40
N LEU A 183 -16.10 -12.19 12.58
CA LEU A 183 -15.91 -13.60 12.21
C LEU A 183 -15.49 -14.45 13.42
N ILE A 184 -14.56 -13.94 14.23
CA ILE A 184 -14.13 -14.61 15.47
C ILE A 184 -15.31 -14.71 16.44
N LEU A 185 -15.88 -13.58 16.88
CA LEU A 185 -16.91 -13.56 17.92
C LEU A 185 -18.23 -14.19 17.48
N GLY A 186 -18.67 -13.94 16.24
CA GLY A 186 -19.95 -14.42 15.73
C GLY A 186 -20.00 -15.92 15.50
N ARG A 187 -18.85 -16.58 15.31
CA ARG A 187 -18.79 -18.04 15.10
C ARG A 187 -18.41 -18.83 16.34
N HIS A 188 -17.71 -18.21 17.30
CA HIS A 188 -17.38 -18.83 18.58
C HIS A 188 -18.60 -19.26 19.40
N LEU A 189 -19.77 -18.66 19.15
CA LEU A 189 -20.94 -18.87 20.01
C LEU A 189 -21.87 -19.99 19.55
N ASN A 190 -21.89 -20.38 18.26
CA ASN A 190 -23.04 -21.13 17.71
C ASN A 190 -22.74 -22.31 16.78
N THR A 191 -21.48 -22.71 16.53
CA THR A 191 -21.22 -23.71 15.48
C THR A 191 -20.11 -24.72 15.84
N PRO A 192 -20.35 -26.05 15.68
CA PRO A 192 -19.30 -27.05 15.82
C PRO A 192 -18.23 -26.88 14.72
N LEU A 193 -16.97 -26.92 15.13
CA LEU A 193 -15.77 -26.67 14.30
C LEU A 193 -15.60 -27.61 13.09
N ASN A 194 -16.38 -28.70 13.01
CA ASN A 194 -16.18 -29.79 12.08
C ASN A 194 -16.54 -29.48 10.60
N LEU A 195 -17.04 -28.28 10.28
CA LEU A 195 -17.60 -27.97 8.94
C LEU A 195 -16.77 -27.00 8.08
N PHE A 196 -15.61 -26.50 8.52
CA PHE A 196 -15.11 -25.21 8.00
C PHE A 196 -13.67 -25.17 7.50
N SER A 197 -13.30 -26.00 6.52
CA SER A 197 -12.06 -25.78 5.77
C SER A 197 -12.20 -24.77 4.61
N SER A 198 -13.39 -24.54 4.05
CA SER A 198 -13.53 -23.80 2.78
C SER A 198 -14.07 -22.37 2.87
N ILE A 199 -14.65 -21.95 4.01
CA ILE A 199 -15.39 -20.67 4.10
C ILE A 199 -14.61 -19.59 4.88
N LEU A 200 -13.67 -19.99 5.74
CA LEU A 200 -12.94 -19.10 6.63
C LEU A 200 -11.48 -18.97 6.20
N PRO A 201 -10.89 -17.76 6.29
CA PRO A 201 -9.44 -17.61 6.17
C PRO A 201 -8.72 -18.49 7.19
N TYR A 202 -7.56 -19.03 6.83
CA TYR A 202 -6.83 -19.99 7.65
C TYR A 202 -6.52 -19.46 9.05
N GLN A 203 -6.13 -18.17 9.14
CA GLN A 203 -5.84 -17.50 10.41
C GLN A 203 -7.02 -17.54 11.40
N MET A 204 -8.25 -17.50 10.90
CA MET A 204 -9.45 -17.55 11.74
C MET A 204 -9.73 -18.96 12.23
N LEU A 205 -9.56 -19.96 11.36
CA LEU A 205 -9.70 -21.37 11.73
C LEU A 205 -8.75 -21.73 12.88
N GLU A 206 -7.48 -21.33 12.78
CA GLU A 206 -6.46 -21.64 13.79
C GLU A 206 -6.75 -20.96 15.14
N VAL A 207 -7.12 -19.67 15.13
CA VAL A 207 -7.51 -18.95 16.36
C VAL A 207 -8.73 -19.60 17.01
N SER A 208 -9.75 -19.95 16.20
CA SER A 208 -10.95 -20.57 16.74
C SER A 208 -10.71 -21.97 17.30
N ARG A 209 -9.86 -22.77 16.65
CA ARG A 209 -9.43 -24.08 17.14
C ARG A 209 -8.70 -23.96 18.48
N ARG A 210 -7.79 -22.99 18.62
CA ARG A 210 -7.05 -22.77 19.88
C ARG A 210 -7.95 -22.35 21.03
N ILE A 211 -8.87 -21.40 20.80
CA ILE A 211 -9.82 -20.97 21.83
C ILE A 211 -10.70 -22.15 22.27
N HIS A 212 -11.19 -22.95 21.33
CA HIS A 212 -12.00 -24.13 21.65
C HIS A 212 -11.19 -25.20 22.40
N TRP A 213 -9.94 -25.43 22.01
CA TRP A 213 -9.06 -26.33 22.73
C TRP A 213 -8.84 -25.87 24.18
N CYS A 214 -8.60 -24.57 24.40
CA CYS A 214 -8.47 -24.05 25.77
C CYS A 214 -9.74 -24.30 26.60
N GLN A 215 -10.92 -24.05 26.02
CA GLN A 215 -12.22 -24.31 26.68
C GLN A 215 -12.38 -25.78 27.07
N GLN A 216 -12.08 -26.71 26.15
CA GLN A 216 -12.15 -28.15 26.42
C GLN A 216 -11.19 -28.59 27.52
N VAL A 217 -9.99 -28.02 27.56
CA VAL A 217 -9.00 -28.32 28.60
C VAL A 217 -9.46 -27.78 29.95
N GLU A 218 -10.02 -26.57 30.01
CA GLU A 218 -10.60 -26.00 31.24
C GLU A 218 -11.75 -26.88 31.75
N GLU A 219 -12.68 -27.27 30.87
CA GLU A 219 -13.80 -28.18 31.22
C GLU A 219 -13.35 -29.57 31.70
N ALA A 220 -12.25 -30.10 31.15
CA ALA A 220 -11.69 -31.39 31.53
C ALA A 220 -10.87 -31.34 32.84
N LEU A 221 -10.34 -30.17 33.18
CA LEU A 221 -9.63 -29.93 34.44
C LEU A 221 -10.58 -29.56 35.58
N ASP A 222 -11.81 -29.12 35.28
CA ASP A 222 -12.81 -28.82 36.27
C ASP A 222 -13.21 -30.09 37.06
N PRO A 223 -12.99 -30.14 38.38
CA PRO A 223 -13.13 -31.37 39.17
C PRO A 223 -14.58 -31.86 39.31
N VAL A 224 -15.56 -31.11 38.79
CA VAL A 224 -17.00 -31.43 38.84
C VAL A 224 -17.41 -32.35 37.68
N SER A 225 -16.62 -32.41 36.58
CA SER A 225 -16.87 -33.24 35.39
C SER A 225 -16.04 -34.53 35.42
N SER A 226 -16.18 -35.34 36.47
CA SER A 226 -15.66 -36.71 36.49
C SER A 226 -16.45 -37.63 35.54
N THR A 227 -16.35 -37.38 34.23
CA THR A 227 -16.89 -38.23 33.17
C THR A 227 -15.78 -39.10 32.60
N SER A 228 -16.12 -40.38 32.42
CA SER A 228 -15.29 -41.54 32.07
C SER A 228 -14.02 -41.29 31.21
N PRO A 229 -12.93 -42.05 31.44
CA PRO A 229 -11.64 -41.93 30.75
C PRO A 229 -11.66 -42.11 29.22
N ASP A 230 -12.78 -42.52 28.63
CA ASP A 230 -12.92 -42.71 27.18
C ASP A 230 -12.99 -41.37 26.40
N GLN A 231 -13.43 -40.28 27.02
CA GLN A 231 -13.50 -38.96 26.35
C GLN A 231 -12.11 -38.30 26.21
N THR A 232 -11.20 -38.59 27.14
CA THR A 232 -9.82 -38.08 27.11
C THR A 232 -9.02 -38.63 25.93
N CYS A 233 -9.32 -39.86 25.47
CA CYS A 233 -8.71 -40.44 24.26
C CYS A 233 -9.20 -39.77 22.97
N LEU A 234 -10.47 -39.40 22.87
CA LEU A 234 -11.01 -38.68 21.70
C LEU A 234 -10.37 -37.29 21.52
N LEU A 235 -10.03 -36.62 22.62
CA LEU A 235 -9.30 -35.36 22.63
C LEU A 235 -7.88 -35.49 22.04
N TRP A 236 -7.18 -36.62 22.28
CA TRP A 236 -5.86 -36.88 21.69
C TRP A 236 -5.91 -37.14 20.17
N HIS A 237 -7.00 -37.76 19.69
CA HIS A 237 -7.20 -38.01 18.26
C HIS A 237 -7.46 -36.73 17.45
N LEU A 238 -8.08 -35.70 18.05
CA LEU A 238 -8.35 -34.41 17.40
C LEU A 238 -7.14 -33.47 17.35
N THR A 239 -6.14 -33.70 18.22
CA THR A 239 -4.93 -32.89 18.33
C THR A 239 -3.76 -33.41 17.49
N SER A 240 -3.65 -34.73 17.29
CA SER A 240 -2.40 -35.34 16.78
C SER A 240 -2.40 -35.68 15.28
N GLY A 241 -3.55 -35.74 14.59
CA GLY A 241 -3.61 -36.01 13.15
C GLY A 241 -3.10 -37.39 12.70
N GLU A 242 -2.69 -38.26 13.62
CA GLU A 242 -2.17 -39.60 13.32
C GLU A 242 -3.23 -40.69 13.59
N ASN A 243 -3.46 -41.53 12.58
CA ASN A 243 -4.26 -42.75 12.70
C ASN A 243 -3.46 -43.78 13.51
N CYS A 244 -3.95 -44.10 14.71
CA CYS A 244 -3.36 -45.14 15.56
C CYS A 244 -3.45 -46.51 14.83
N ARG A 245 -2.30 -47.07 14.44
CA ARG A 245 -2.22 -48.46 14.00
C ARG A 245 -2.36 -49.36 15.23
N ARG A 246 -3.30 -50.30 15.13
CA ARG A 246 -3.60 -51.33 16.13
C ARG A 246 -2.37 -52.11 16.57
#